data_AF-A0A7X7PZD4-F1
#
_entry.id   AF-A0A7X7PZD4-F1
#
_cell.length_a   1.000
_cell.length_b   1.000
_cell.length_c   1.000
_cell.angle_alpha   90.00
_cell.angle_beta   90.00
_cell.angle_gamma   90.00
#
_symmetry.space_group_name_H-M   'P 1'
#
loop_
_entity.id
_entity.type
_entity.pdbx_description
1 polymer ?
#
loop_
_entity_poly.entity_id
_entity_poly.type
_entity_poly.pdbx_seq_one_letter_code
_entity_poly.pdbx_strand_id
1 'polypeptide(L)'
;MTASIKAGGRLHGEPAGHGLRRILLKLSGEALMGEEDYGIDPQMLKRVANEIREVMSLGMQVAVVIGGGNIFRGAGLARAGMDRVTGDHMGMLATVMNSLAMQDALEALGLYARVMSAIRINEVCEEYIRRRAVRHLEKGRVVILAAGTGNPFFTTDTAASLRAIEINADLLLKATKVNGIYTDDPVRNPKATRYSKLTFDKVLMDRLNVMDATAIVMCRDNNLPLRVFDLTKPGELLRIVRGEDVGTLVVNGQDAAGD
;
A
#
# COMPACT_ATOMS: atom_id res chain seq x y z
N MET A 1 51.40 -9.01 10.96
CA MET A 1 50.45 -8.23 11.79
C MET A 1 49.08 -8.33 11.13
N THR A 2 48.21 -9.10 11.76
CA THR A 2 46.87 -9.50 11.31
C THR A 2 45.88 -8.34 11.47
N ALA A 3 45.30 -7.87 10.36
CA ALA A 3 44.20 -6.92 10.39
C ALA A 3 42.90 -7.67 10.69
N SER A 4 42.29 -7.33 11.83
CA SER A 4 41.07 -7.93 12.34
C SER A 4 39.85 -7.43 11.57
N ILE A 5 39.19 -8.33 10.83
CA ILE A 5 37.89 -8.09 10.20
C ILE A 5 36.84 -8.11 11.31
N LYS A 6 36.30 -6.95 11.70
CA LYS A 6 35.10 -6.87 12.53
C LYS A 6 33.92 -7.34 11.69
N ALA A 7 33.38 -8.51 12.06
CA ALA A 7 32.16 -9.06 11.52
C ALA A 7 30.98 -8.08 11.71
N GLY A 8 30.28 -7.76 10.62
CA GLY A 8 29.07 -6.97 10.63
C GLY A 8 27.99 -7.64 11.47
N GLY A 9 27.52 -6.92 12.49
CA GLY A 9 26.46 -7.35 13.39
C GLY A 9 25.17 -7.64 12.62
N ARG A 10 24.53 -8.76 12.96
CA ARG A 10 23.22 -9.16 12.44
C ARG A 10 22.17 -8.13 12.87
N LEU A 11 21.59 -7.42 11.90
CA LEU A 11 20.34 -6.69 12.07
C LEU A 11 19.17 -7.68 12.02
N HIS A 12 18.98 -8.44 13.10
CA HIS A 12 17.71 -9.12 13.35
C HIS A 12 17.02 -8.38 14.50
N GLY A 13 16.32 -7.31 14.16
CA GLY A 13 15.40 -6.66 15.08
C GLY A 13 14.27 -7.62 15.44
N GLU A 14 13.98 -7.75 16.72
CA GLU A 14 12.77 -8.41 17.18
C GLU A 14 11.53 -7.71 16.60
N PRO A 15 10.45 -8.44 16.26
CA PRO A 15 9.25 -7.83 15.71
C PRO A 15 8.66 -6.79 16.67
N ALA A 16 8.16 -5.68 16.13
CA ALA A 16 7.38 -4.72 16.90
C ALA A 16 6.25 -5.44 17.64
N GLY A 17 5.97 -5.02 18.88
CA GLY A 17 5.32 -5.75 20.00
C GLY A 17 3.95 -6.41 19.81
N HIS A 18 3.45 -6.62 18.59
CA HIS A 18 2.16 -7.25 18.28
C HIS A 18 2.22 -8.32 17.18
N GLY A 19 3.42 -8.87 16.88
CA GLY A 19 3.57 -9.95 15.90
C GLY A 19 3.54 -9.50 14.42
N LEU A 20 3.37 -8.20 14.16
CA LEU A 20 3.56 -7.62 12.83
C LEU A 20 5.04 -7.62 12.48
N ARG A 21 5.41 -8.26 11.37
CA ARG A 21 6.76 -8.27 10.81
C ARG A 21 6.78 -7.69 9.41
N ARG A 22 5.73 -7.92 8.62
CA ARG A 22 5.65 -7.55 7.21
C ARG A 22 4.33 -6.87 6.92
N ILE A 23 4.41 -5.70 6.29
CA ILE A 23 3.23 -4.92 5.87
C ILE A 23 3.27 -4.68 4.37
N LEU A 24 2.08 -4.55 3.76
CA LEU A 24 1.94 -3.95 2.45
C LEU A 24 1.20 -2.62 2.58
N LEU A 25 1.86 -1.53 2.21
CA LEU A 25 1.28 -0.20 2.16
C LEU A 25 0.76 0.09 0.76
N LYS A 26 -0.56 0.24 0.61
CA LYS A 26 -1.21 0.67 -0.61
C LYS A 26 -1.46 2.17 -0.56
N LEU A 27 -0.87 2.89 -1.50
CA LEU A 27 -1.05 4.32 -1.73
C LEU A 27 -1.94 4.54 -2.97
N SER A 28 -2.85 5.51 -2.90
CA SER A 28 -3.49 6.02 -4.13
C SER A 28 -2.49 6.84 -4.92
N GLY A 29 -2.61 6.89 -6.25
CA GLY A 29 -1.78 7.78 -7.06
C GLY A 29 -2.05 9.25 -6.70
N GLU A 30 -3.32 9.58 -6.52
CA GLU A 30 -3.81 10.90 -6.09
C GLU A 30 -3.28 11.33 -4.72
N ALA A 31 -2.85 10.38 -3.89
CA ALA A 31 -2.23 10.71 -2.61
C ALA A 31 -0.83 11.33 -2.80
N LEU A 32 -0.18 11.12 -3.96
CA LEU A 32 1.11 11.71 -4.28
C LEU A 32 1.03 13.09 -4.92
N MET A 33 -0.16 13.60 -5.25
CA MET A 33 -0.30 14.93 -5.88
C MET A 33 -0.13 16.08 -4.89
N GLY A 34 -0.27 15.83 -3.58
CA GLY A 34 -0.25 16.91 -2.59
C GLY A 34 -1.34 17.95 -2.88
N GLU A 35 -0.92 19.20 -3.08
CA GLU A 35 -1.78 20.33 -3.47
C GLU A 35 -1.86 20.52 -5.00
N GLU A 36 -1.10 19.77 -5.78
CA GLU A 36 -1.10 19.85 -7.24
C GLU A 36 -2.32 19.17 -7.86
N ASP A 37 -2.73 19.64 -9.04
CA ASP A 37 -3.83 19.05 -9.81
C ASP A 37 -3.43 17.81 -10.62
N TYR A 38 -2.12 17.61 -10.84
CA TYR A 38 -1.56 16.54 -11.67
C TYR A 38 -0.11 16.21 -11.28
N GLY A 39 0.31 14.96 -11.50
CA GLY A 39 1.71 14.57 -11.35
C GLY A 39 2.06 14.14 -9.93
N ILE A 40 3.28 14.47 -9.48
CA ILE A 40 3.84 14.02 -8.20
C ILE A 40 4.38 15.24 -7.47
N ASP A 41 3.85 15.51 -6.27
CA ASP A 41 4.39 16.51 -5.36
C ASP A 41 5.64 15.95 -4.64
N PRO A 42 6.82 16.56 -4.83
CA PRO A 42 8.06 16.14 -4.17
C PRO A 42 7.98 16.18 -2.64
N GLN A 43 7.23 17.12 -2.04
CA GLN A 43 7.10 17.22 -0.59
C GLN A 43 6.32 16.04 -0.04
N MET A 44 5.18 15.73 -0.66
CA MET A 44 4.37 14.58 -0.32
C MET A 44 5.13 13.26 -0.50
N LEU A 45 5.87 13.11 -1.59
CA LEU A 45 6.72 11.95 -1.85
C LEU A 45 7.79 11.77 -0.75
N LYS A 46 8.51 12.85 -0.41
CA LYS A 46 9.52 12.86 0.65
C LYS A 46 8.92 12.54 2.02
N ARG A 47 7.70 13.01 2.31
CA ARG A 47 7.00 12.73 3.55
C ARG A 47 6.69 11.23 3.68
N VAL A 48 6.10 10.63 2.65
CA VAL A 48 5.80 9.19 2.63
C VAL A 48 7.08 8.36 2.76
N ALA A 49 8.15 8.73 2.06
CA ALA A 49 9.44 8.05 2.17
C ALA A 49 10.01 8.10 3.60
N ASN A 50 9.81 9.22 4.32
CA ASN A 50 10.20 9.32 5.73
C ASN A 50 9.35 8.44 6.65
N GLU A 51 8.03 8.37 6.45
CA GLU A 51 7.18 7.48 7.25
C GLU A 51 7.55 6.00 7.07
N ILE A 52 7.88 5.60 5.83
CA ILE A 52 8.40 4.25 5.54
C ILE A 52 9.73 4.03 6.28
N ARG A 53 10.65 4.98 6.22
CA ARG A 53 11.94 4.91 6.93
C ARG A 53 11.77 4.74 8.43
N GLU A 54 10.87 5.50 9.04
CA GLU A 54 10.57 5.43 10.47
C GLU A 54 10.04 4.05 10.86
N VAL A 55 9.10 3.50 10.09
CA VAL A 55 8.59 2.15 10.34
C VAL A 55 9.65 1.08 10.15
N MET A 56 10.48 1.18 9.12
CA MET A 56 11.60 0.25 8.90
C MET A 56 12.64 0.30 10.03
N SER A 57 12.80 1.44 10.71
CA SER A 57 13.70 1.55 11.87
C SER A 57 13.28 0.64 13.05
N LEU A 58 12.02 0.16 13.05
CA LEU A 58 11.51 -0.83 13.99
C LEU A 58 11.73 -2.29 13.53
N GLY A 59 12.49 -2.52 12.45
CA GLY A 59 12.74 -3.85 11.90
C GLY A 59 11.63 -4.38 10.97
N MET A 60 10.66 -3.53 10.61
CA MET A 60 9.56 -3.90 9.74
C MET A 60 10.00 -4.13 8.29
N GLN A 61 9.40 -5.14 7.66
CA GLN A 61 9.53 -5.39 6.23
C GLN A 61 8.38 -4.71 5.50
N VAL A 62 8.71 -3.79 4.59
CA VAL A 62 7.71 -2.94 3.94
C VAL A 62 7.66 -3.21 2.44
N ALA A 63 6.49 -3.62 1.97
CA ALA A 63 6.14 -3.58 0.56
C ALA A 63 5.19 -2.40 0.28
N VAL A 64 5.25 -1.86 -0.93
CA VAL A 64 4.43 -0.71 -1.35
C VAL A 64 3.75 -1.01 -2.67
N VAL A 65 2.47 -0.67 -2.79
CA VAL A 65 1.74 -0.60 -4.08
C VAL A 65 1.24 0.83 -4.26
N ILE A 66 1.45 1.42 -5.42
CA ILE A 66 1.06 2.80 -5.70
C ILE A 66 0.10 2.85 -6.90
N GLY A 67 -1.04 3.51 -6.73
CA GLY A 67 -1.98 3.78 -7.83
C GLY A 67 -1.40 4.73 -8.89
N GLY A 68 -2.02 4.79 -10.06
CA GLY A 68 -1.58 5.65 -11.19
C GLY A 68 -2.47 6.87 -11.45
N GLY A 69 -3.51 7.09 -10.64
CA GLY A 69 -4.58 8.07 -10.92
C GLY A 69 -4.18 9.56 -10.89
N ASN A 70 -2.97 9.86 -10.46
CA ASN A 70 -2.35 11.19 -10.56
C ASN A 70 -1.73 11.50 -11.92
N ILE A 71 -1.37 10.48 -12.70
CA ILE A 71 -0.79 10.60 -14.05
C ILE A 71 -1.83 10.18 -15.09
N PHE A 72 -2.59 9.12 -14.80
CA PHE A 72 -3.59 8.59 -15.73
C PHE A 72 -4.91 8.27 -15.03
N ARG A 73 -5.97 9.02 -15.38
CA ARG A 73 -7.35 8.75 -14.93
C ARG A 73 -8.15 8.09 -16.05
N GLY A 74 -8.09 6.76 -16.11
CA GLY A 74 -8.77 5.97 -17.15
C GLY A 74 -10.26 6.25 -17.30
N ALA A 75 -10.97 6.59 -16.21
CA ALA A 75 -12.40 6.91 -16.25
C ALA A 75 -12.74 8.20 -17.03
N GLY A 76 -11.80 9.14 -17.16
CA GLY A 76 -11.99 10.34 -17.97
C GLY A 76 -11.89 10.04 -19.47
N LEU A 77 -10.88 9.27 -19.86
CA LEU A 77 -10.58 8.94 -21.25
C LEU A 77 -11.45 7.81 -21.81
N ALA A 78 -11.89 6.86 -20.98
CA ALA A 78 -12.87 5.85 -21.38
C ALA A 78 -14.22 6.50 -21.74
N ARG A 79 -14.63 7.55 -21.02
CA ARG A 79 -15.81 8.36 -21.38
C ARG A 79 -15.63 9.12 -22.69
N ALA A 80 -14.39 9.38 -23.10
CA ALA A 80 -14.03 9.99 -24.38
C ALA A 80 -13.86 8.96 -25.52
N GLY A 81 -14.24 7.69 -25.31
CA GLY A 81 -14.23 6.65 -26.35
C GLY A 81 -12.93 5.83 -26.42
N MET A 82 -12.02 5.97 -25.46
CA MET A 82 -10.82 5.13 -25.38
C MET A 82 -11.18 3.68 -25.03
N ASP A 83 -10.54 2.73 -25.72
CA ASP A 83 -10.63 1.31 -25.38
C ASP A 83 -10.18 1.05 -23.94
N ARG A 84 -10.96 0.22 -23.23
CA ARG A 84 -10.76 -0.03 -21.80
C ARG A 84 -9.42 -0.69 -21.51
N VAL A 85 -9.01 -1.66 -22.33
CA VAL A 85 -7.75 -2.40 -22.16
C VAL A 85 -6.57 -1.45 -22.34
N THR A 86 -6.62 -0.61 -23.37
CA THR A 86 -5.61 0.42 -23.63
C THR A 86 -5.49 1.39 -22.46
N GLY A 87 -6.62 1.87 -21.92
CA GLY A 87 -6.63 2.74 -20.75
C GLY A 87 -6.02 2.06 -19.51
N ASP A 88 -6.35 0.80 -19.25
CA ASP A 88 -5.77 0.08 -18.11
C ASP A 88 -4.25 -0.16 -18.28
N HIS A 89 -3.75 -0.39 -19.50
CA HIS A 89 -2.32 -0.43 -19.78
C HIS A 89 -1.62 0.90 -19.48
N MET A 90 -2.22 2.03 -19.89
CA MET A 90 -1.69 3.36 -19.57
C MET A 90 -1.68 3.61 -18.05
N GLY A 91 -2.74 3.17 -17.36
CA GLY A 91 -2.80 3.19 -15.90
C GLY A 91 -1.69 2.37 -15.25
N MET A 92 -1.39 1.18 -15.78
CA MET A 92 -0.29 0.35 -15.28
C MET A 92 1.07 1.02 -15.49
N LEU A 93 1.32 1.65 -16.63
CA LEU A 93 2.56 2.42 -16.86
C LEU A 93 2.67 3.62 -15.91
N ALA A 94 1.56 4.32 -15.63
CA ALA A 94 1.53 5.38 -14.63
C ALA A 94 1.94 4.89 -13.23
N THR A 95 1.53 3.68 -12.82
CA THR A 95 2.00 3.10 -11.54
C THR A 95 3.51 2.83 -11.53
N VAL A 96 4.10 2.48 -12.68
CA VAL A 96 5.56 2.29 -12.81
C VAL A 96 6.28 3.63 -12.63
N MET A 97 5.79 4.70 -13.26
CA MET A 97 6.35 6.06 -13.10
C MET A 97 6.34 6.50 -11.63
N ASN A 98 5.22 6.33 -10.93
CA ASN A 98 5.14 6.64 -9.50
C ASN A 98 6.08 5.77 -8.65
N SER A 99 6.26 4.50 -9.03
CA SER A 99 7.14 3.59 -8.31
C SER A 99 8.61 3.98 -8.44
N LEU A 100 9.03 4.46 -9.62
CA LEU A 100 10.38 4.99 -9.83
C LEU A 100 10.63 6.26 -9.01
N ALA A 101 9.66 7.18 -8.97
CA ALA A 101 9.76 8.37 -8.12
C ALA A 101 9.89 7.99 -6.63
N MET A 102 9.06 7.06 -6.15
CA MET A 102 9.14 6.57 -4.77
C MET A 102 10.47 5.87 -4.48
N GLN A 103 11.01 5.10 -5.43
CA GLN A 103 12.33 4.48 -5.29
C GLN A 103 13.41 5.54 -5.08
N ASP A 104 13.47 6.56 -5.93
CA ASP A 104 14.43 7.65 -5.82
C ASP A 104 14.32 8.37 -4.47
N ALA A 105 13.11 8.70 -4.03
CA ALA A 105 12.88 9.36 -2.74
C ALA A 105 13.32 8.51 -1.54
N LEU A 106 13.14 7.19 -1.59
CA LEU A 106 13.61 6.27 -0.53
C LEU A 106 15.13 6.13 -0.56
N GLU A 107 15.74 6.05 -1.74
CA GLU A 107 17.19 5.94 -1.91
C GLU A 107 17.92 7.22 -1.48
N ALA A 108 17.32 8.40 -1.73
CA ALA A 108 17.81 9.68 -1.21
C ALA A 108 17.83 9.75 0.33
N LEU A 109 17.03 8.92 1.02
CA LEU A 109 17.05 8.76 2.47
C LEU A 109 17.98 7.62 2.96
N GLY A 110 18.76 7.02 2.06
CA GLY A 110 19.71 5.94 2.37
C GLY A 110 19.07 4.56 2.50
N LEU A 111 17.80 4.39 2.11
CA LEU A 111 17.15 3.08 2.07
C LEU A 111 17.47 2.36 0.76
N TYR A 112 17.49 1.03 0.81
CA TYR A 112 17.53 0.21 -0.40
C TYR A 112 16.10 -0.10 -0.85
N ALA A 113 15.70 0.38 -2.02
CA ALA A 113 14.40 0.11 -2.61
C ALA A 113 14.53 -0.72 -3.91
N ARG A 114 13.53 -1.55 -4.21
CA ARG A 114 13.48 -2.36 -5.44
C ARG A 114 12.09 -2.28 -6.05
N VAL A 115 12.00 -1.68 -7.23
CA VAL A 115 10.79 -1.69 -8.04
C VAL A 115 10.70 -3.02 -8.78
N MET A 116 9.56 -3.69 -8.62
CA MET A 116 9.22 -4.91 -9.32
C MET A 116 7.88 -4.75 -10.02
N SER A 117 7.85 -4.94 -11.33
CA SER A 117 6.66 -4.73 -12.17
C SER A 117 6.00 -6.06 -12.53
N ALA A 118 4.65 -6.06 -12.54
CA ALA A 118 3.86 -7.19 -13.01
C ALA A 118 3.96 -7.40 -14.54
N ILE A 119 4.32 -6.36 -15.30
CA ILE A 119 4.66 -6.43 -16.72
C ILE A 119 6.17 -6.25 -16.91
N ARG A 120 6.78 -6.98 -17.85
CA ARG A 120 8.22 -6.87 -18.10
C ARG A 120 8.56 -5.54 -18.77
N ILE A 121 9.39 -4.74 -18.12
CA ILE A 121 9.94 -3.50 -18.65
C ILE A 121 11.44 -3.55 -18.41
N ASN A 122 12.17 -4.05 -19.41
CA ASN A 122 13.61 -4.21 -19.34
C ASN A 122 14.30 -2.86 -19.12
N GLU A 123 15.53 -2.88 -18.57
CA GLU A 123 16.34 -1.72 -18.21
C GLU A 123 15.78 -0.80 -17.12
N VAL A 124 14.45 -0.73 -16.93
CA VAL A 124 13.78 0.21 -16.03
C VAL A 124 13.55 -0.37 -14.64
N CYS A 125 13.04 -1.61 -14.53
CA CYS A 125 12.74 -2.22 -13.24
C CYS A 125 12.78 -3.75 -13.30
N GLU A 126 12.81 -4.42 -12.13
CA GLU A 126 12.80 -5.88 -12.07
C GLU A 126 11.43 -6.45 -12.46
N GLU A 127 11.39 -7.64 -13.06
CA GLU A 127 10.15 -8.42 -13.16
C GLU A 127 9.73 -8.92 -11.76
N TYR A 128 8.42 -8.86 -11.46
CA TYR A 128 7.90 -9.43 -10.23
C TYR A 128 8.05 -10.96 -10.20
N ILE A 129 8.89 -11.41 -9.27
CA ILE A 129 9.05 -12.82 -8.92
C ILE A 129 8.87 -12.94 -7.41
N ARG A 130 7.79 -13.60 -6.97
CA ARG A 130 7.42 -13.75 -5.55
C ARG A 130 8.61 -14.09 -4.64
N ARG A 131 9.37 -15.15 -4.99
CA ARG A 131 10.52 -15.60 -4.18
C ARG A 131 11.61 -14.53 -4.06
N ARG A 132 11.81 -13.73 -5.10
CA ARG A 132 12.78 -12.62 -5.08
C ARG A 132 12.26 -11.44 -4.27
N ALA A 133 10.98 -11.10 -4.38
CA ALA A 133 10.35 -10.06 -3.56
C ALA A 133 10.49 -10.36 -2.07
N VAL A 134 10.15 -11.59 -1.65
CA VAL A 134 10.34 -12.05 -0.26
C VAL A 134 11.80 -11.95 0.17
N ARG A 135 12.74 -12.34 -0.70
CA ARG A 135 14.18 -12.25 -0.40
C ARG A 135 14.68 -10.81 -0.24
N HIS A 136 14.12 -9.86 -1.00
CA HIS A 136 14.44 -8.44 -0.83
C HIS A 136 13.92 -7.92 0.52
N LEU A 137 12.67 -8.27 0.88
CA LEU A 137 12.07 -7.92 2.17
C LEU A 137 12.87 -8.46 3.37
N GLU A 138 13.30 -9.73 3.31
CA GLU A 138 14.17 -10.35 4.33
C GLU A 138 15.52 -9.64 4.52
N LYS A 139 16.01 -8.97 3.47
CA LYS A 139 17.27 -8.20 3.50
C LYS A 139 17.08 -6.76 3.97
N GLY A 140 15.88 -6.39 4.43
CA GLY A 140 15.57 -5.03 4.87
C GLY A 140 15.49 -4.02 3.72
N ARG A 141 15.10 -4.47 2.52
CA ARG A 141 14.86 -3.59 1.37
C ARG A 141 13.37 -3.29 1.26
N VAL A 142 13.02 -2.07 0.84
CA VAL A 142 11.66 -1.74 0.44
C VAL A 142 11.38 -2.40 -0.90
N VAL A 143 10.25 -3.08 -1.03
CA VAL A 143 9.79 -3.63 -2.32
C VAL A 143 8.62 -2.81 -2.82
N ILE A 144 8.75 -2.20 -3.99
CA ILE A 144 7.69 -1.40 -4.62
C ILE A 144 7.12 -2.21 -5.78
N LEU A 145 5.83 -2.49 -5.74
CA LEU A 145 5.13 -3.39 -6.65
C LEU A 145 4.29 -2.58 -7.63
N ALA A 146 4.74 -2.56 -8.88
CA ALA A 146 4.19 -1.75 -9.95
C ALA A 146 3.38 -2.59 -10.96
N ALA A 147 2.65 -1.88 -11.83
CA ALA A 147 1.78 -2.43 -12.87
C ALA A 147 0.65 -3.33 -12.35
N GLY A 148 0.26 -3.17 -11.08
CA GLY A 148 -0.89 -3.86 -10.49
C GLY A 148 -0.82 -5.39 -10.60
N THR A 149 -1.87 -6.00 -11.16
CA THR A 149 -1.94 -7.44 -11.43
C THR A 149 -1.28 -7.83 -12.76
N GLY A 150 -0.89 -6.84 -13.58
CA GLY A 150 -0.46 -7.04 -14.97
C GLY A 150 -1.61 -7.27 -15.95
N ASN A 151 -2.86 -7.24 -15.49
CA ASN A 151 -4.04 -7.52 -16.30
C ASN A 151 -5.02 -6.33 -16.30
N PRO A 152 -5.62 -5.99 -17.44
CA PRO A 152 -6.75 -5.07 -17.51
C PRO A 152 -7.94 -5.53 -16.65
N PHE A 153 -8.89 -4.63 -16.39
CA PHE A 153 -10.11 -4.82 -15.59
C PHE A 153 -9.91 -4.97 -14.08
N PHE A 154 -8.67 -5.02 -13.60
CA PHE A 154 -8.35 -5.07 -12.17
C PHE A 154 -7.91 -3.70 -11.64
N THR A 155 -8.22 -3.45 -10.37
CA THR A 155 -7.81 -2.20 -9.70
C THR A 155 -6.44 -2.39 -9.03
N THR A 156 -5.85 -1.28 -8.59
CA THR A 156 -4.65 -1.34 -7.72
C THR A 156 -4.95 -1.84 -6.31
N ASP A 157 -6.20 -1.79 -5.87
CA ASP A 157 -6.66 -2.36 -4.62
C ASP A 157 -6.66 -3.90 -4.72
N THR A 158 -7.15 -4.46 -5.84
CA THR A 158 -7.04 -5.91 -6.10
C THR A 158 -5.56 -6.34 -6.14
N ALA A 159 -4.71 -5.58 -6.84
CA ALA A 159 -3.29 -5.87 -6.88
C ALA A 159 -2.62 -5.85 -5.49
N ALA A 160 -2.96 -4.88 -4.65
CA ALA A 160 -2.43 -4.79 -3.29
C ALA A 160 -2.84 -5.99 -2.43
N SER A 161 -4.09 -6.43 -2.52
CA SER A 161 -4.55 -7.66 -1.83
C SER A 161 -3.80 -8.90 -2.32
N LEU A 162 -3.70 -9.10 -3.64
CA LEU A 162 -2.95 -10.21 -4.25
C LEU A 162 -1.51 -10.24 -3.79
N ARG A 163 -0.81 -9.11 -3.89
CA ARG A 163 0.61 -9.03 -3.55
C ARG A 163 0.85 -9.21 -2.07
N ALA A 164 -0.02 -8.69 -1.21
CA ALA A 164 0.07 -8.85 0.24
C ALA A 164 -0.04 -10.34 0.61
N ILE A 165 -0.98 -11.08 0.00
CA ILE A 165 -1.11 -12.54 0.18
C ILE A 165 0.15 -13.26 -0.30
N GLU A 166 0.63 -12.97 -1.51
CA GLU A 166 1.80 -13.64 -2.06
C GLU A 166 3.05 -13.44 -1.21
N ILE A 167 3.29 -12.23 -0.71
CA ILE A 167 4.43 -11.95 0.16
C ILE A 167 4.15 -12.34 1.62
N ASN A 168 3.02 -12.95 1.96
CA ASN A 168 2.63 -13.25 3.34
C ASN A 168 2.77 -12.02 4.25
N ALA A 169 2.16 -10.90 3.86
CA ALA A 169 2.07 -9.72 4.72
C ALA A 169 1.11 -10.02 5.88
N ASP A 170 1.45 -9.51 7.06
CA ASP A 170 0.64 -9.65 8.27
C ASP A 170 -0.52 -8.64 8.29
N LEU A 171 -0.38 -7.53 7.53
CA LEU A 171 -1.37 -6.46 7.45
C LEU A 171 -1.28 -5.74 6.10
N LEU A 172 -2.44 -5.58 5.46
CA LEU A 172 -2.62 -4.68 4.33
C LEU A 172 -3.08 -3.30 4.83
N LEU A 173 -2.32 -2.27 4.49
CA LEU A 173 -2.57 -0.89 4.89
C LEU A 173 -3.03 -0.09 3.69
N LYS A 174 -4.28 0.39 3.69
CA LYS A 174 -4.80 1.26 2.65
C LYS A 174 -4.80 2.71 3.13
N ALA A 175 -3.89 3.49 2.56
CA ALA A 175 -3.80 4.93 2.78
C ALA A 175 -4.92 5.67 2.02
N THR A 176 -5.67 6.49 2.73
CA THR A 176 -6.75 7.34 2.19
C THR A 176 -6.60 8.79 2.64
N LYS A 177 -7.45 9.69 2.13
CA LYS A 177 -7.58 11.09 2.59
C LYS A 177 -8.53 11.26 3.78
N VAL A 178 -9.20 10.18 4.19
CA VAL A 178 -10.06 10.12 5.37
C VAL A 178 -9.48 9.11 6.36
N ASN A 179 -9.76 9.28 7.64
CA ASN A 179 -9.19 8.49 8.73
C ASN A 179 -9.91 7.18 9.03
N GLY A 180 -10.51 6.54 8.02
CA GLY A 180 -11.13 5.22 8.16
C GLY A 180 -12.34 5.02 7.26
N ILE A 181 -13.12 4.00 7.61
CA ILE A 181 -14.38 3.64 6.97
C ILE A 181 -15.52 4.24 7.79
N TYR A 182 -16.49 4.84 7.09
CA TYR A 182 -17.61 5.56 7.68
C TYR A 182 -18.95 4.93 7.30
N THR A 183 -19.98 5.22 8.08
CA THR A 183 -21.38 4.87 7.76
C THR A 183 -21.90 5.55 6.49
N ASP A 184 -21.38 6.72 6.16
CA ASP A 184 -21.69 7.50 4.95
C ASP A 184 -20.49 8.39 4.57
N ASP A 185 -20.55 9.12 3.46
CA ASP A 185 -19.50 10.07 3.05
C ASP A 185 -19.35 11.20 4.09
N PRO A 186 -18.22 11.26 4.84
CA PRO A 186 -18.04 12.25 5.90
C PRO A 186 -17.86 13.68 5.39
N VAL A 187 -17.57 13.85 4.09
CA VAL A 187 -17.47 15.18 3.47
C VAL A 187 -18.87 15.73 3.18
N ARG A 188 -19.83 14.86 2.84
CA ARG A 188 -21.20 15.25 2.45
C ARG A 188 -22.19 15.16 3.60
N ASN A 189 -21.99 14.23 4.53
CA ASN A 189 -22.88 13.96 5.64
C ASN A 189 -22.14 14.15 6.98
N PRO A 190 -22.38 15.26 7.69
CA PRO A 190 -21.77 15.52 9.01
C PRO A 190 -22.16 14.50 10.09
N LYS A 191 -23.21 13.70 9.88
CA LYS A 191 -23.62 12.62 10.82
C LYS A 191 -22.88 11.31 10.56
N ALA A 192 -22.03 11.24 9.54
CA ALA A 192 -21.24 10.05 9.25
C ALA A 192 -20.33 9.72 10.45
N THR A 193 -20.48 8.51 10.95
CA THR A 193 -19.70 7.96 12.07
C THR A 193 -18.65 6.99 11.55
N ARG A 194 -17.44 7.10 12.09
CA ARG A 194 -16.32 6.21 11.74
C ARG A 194 -16.42 4.90 12.50
N TYR A 195 -16.21 3.79 11.80
CA TYR A 195 -16.03 2.49 12.44
C TYR A 195 -14.59 2.33 12.97
N SER A 196 -14.41 1.82 14.18
CA SER A 196 -13.08 1.40 14.67
C SER A 196 -12.69 0.04 14.12
N LYS A 197 -13.64 -0.90 14.11
CA LYS A 197 -13.46 -2.27 13.63
C LYS A 197 -14.66 -2.72 12.80
N LEU A 198 -14.42 -3.50 11.76
CA LEU A 198 -15.44 -4.11 10.90
C LEU A 198 -15.06 -5.56 10.56
N THR A 199 -16.06 -6.34 10.19
CA THR A 199 -15.84 -7.63 9.52
C THR A 199 -15.86 -7.45 8.00
N PHE A 200 -15.18 -8.33 7.27
CA PHE A 200 -15.24 -8.32 5.80
C PHE A 200 -16.67 -8.56 5.29
N ASP A 201 -17.44 -9.42 5.95
CA ASP A 201 -18.82 -9.69 5.56
C ASP A 201 -19.71 -8.45 5.75
N LYS A 202 -19.54 -7.69 6.85
CA LYS A 202 -20.21 -6.40 7.02
C LYS A 202 -19.86 -5.40 5.94
N VAL A 203 -18.58 -5.29 5.56
CA VAL A 203 -18.14 -4.41 4.45
C VAL A 203 -18.85 -4.77 3.14
N LEU A 204 -19.00 -6.08 2.84
CA LEU A 204 -19.67 -6.56 1.64
C LEU A 204 -21.20 -6.39 1.69
N MET A 205 -21.84 -6.72 2.82
CA MET A 205 -23.29 -6.63 3.02
C MET A 205 -23.77 -5.18 2.98
N ASP A 206 -23.10 -4.30 3.71
CA ASP A 206 -23.44 -2.87 3.82
C ASP A 206 -22.92 -2.06 2.62
N ARG A 207 -22.23 -2.71 1.67
CA ARG A 207 -21.61 -2.10 0.48
C ARG A 207 -20.77 -0.86 0.81
N LEU A 208 -19.98 -0.96 1.88
CA LEU A 208 -19.12 0.14 2.31
C LEU A 208 -18.02 0.36 1.25
N ASN A 209 -17.89 1.60 0.77
CA ASN A 209 -16.95 1.98 -0.30
C ASN A 209 -15.49 2.00 0.19
N VAL A 210 -14.91 0.82 0.44
CA VAL A 210 -13.55 0.67 0.98
C VAL A 210 -12.53 0.40 -0.13
N MET A 211 -12.78 -0.68 -0.88
CA MET A 211 -12.03 -1.20 -2.02
C MET A 211 -13.06 -1.85 -2.97
N ASP A 212 -12.66 -2.26 -4.17
CA ASP A 212 -13.52 -3.11 -4.99
C ASP A 212 -13.81 -4.46 -4.29
N ALA A 213 -14.96 -5.05 -4.62
CA ALA A 213 -15.42 -6.28 -4.00
C ALA A 213 -14.42 -7.44 -4.16
N THR A 214 -13.73 -7.51 -5.31
CA THR A 214 -12.72 -8.56 -5.56
C THR A 214 -11.59 -8.49 -4.54
N ALA A 215 -11.05 -7.29 -4.28
CA ALA A 215 -9.98 -7.12 -3.31
C ALA A 215 -10.43 -7.42 -1.87
N ILE A 216 -11.65 -7.05 -1.49
CA ILE A 216 -12.23 -7.39 -0.19
C ILE A 216 -12.37 -8.90 -0.01
N VAL A 217 -12.91 -9.60 -1.02
CA VAL A 217 -13.05 -11.07 -1.00
C VAL A 217 -11.69 -11.74 -0.93
N MET A 218 -10.68 -11.26 -1.66
CA MET A 218 -9.32 -11.79 -1.56
C MET A 218 -8.74 -11.68 -0.15
N CYS A 219 -8.91 -10.53 0.52
CA CYS A 219 -8.48 -10.37 1.91
C CYS A 219 -9.22 -11.31 2.86
N ARG A 220 -10.54 -11.40 2.73
CA ARG A 220 -11.40 -12.28 3.53
C ARG A 220 -10.99 -13.73 3.40
N ASP A 221 -10.94 -14.26 2.18
CA ASP A 221 -10.73 -15.68 1.95
C ASP A 221 -9.31 -16.14 2.36
N ASN A 222 -8.36 -15.21 2.49
CA ASN A 222 -6.98 -15.47 2.91
C ASN A 222 -6.67 -15.02 4.35
N ASN A 223 -7.68 -14.63 5.14
CA ASN A 223 -7.51 -14.11 6.50
C ASN A 223 -6.49 -12.95 6.59
N LEU A 224 -6.36 -12.13 5.55
CA LEU A 224 -5.43 -11.00 5.53
C LEU A 224 -6.12 -9.78 6.15
N PRO A 225 -5.68 -9.29 7.33
CA PRO A 225 -6.25 -8.08 7.92
C PRO A 225 -6.03 -6.87 7.00
N LEU A 226 -7.04 -6.00 6.93
CA LEU A 226 -6.99 -4.73 6.21
C LEU A 226 -7.14 -3.59 7.22
N ARG A 227 -6.31 -2.56 7.12
CA ARG A 227 -6.49 -1.34 7.90
C ARG A 227 -6.50 -0.11 6.99
N VAL A 228 -7.54 0.70 7.13
CA VAL A 228 -7.76 1.93 6.36
C VAL A 228 -7.46 3.12 7.25
N PHE A 229 -6.58 4.02 6.83
CA PHE A 229 -6.12 5.13 7.65
C PHE A 229 -5.85 6.40 6.82
N ASP A 230 -5.74 7.52 7.51
CA ASP A 230 -5.48 8.81 6.89
C ASP A 230 -3.99 9.00 6.68
N LEU A 231 -3.56 9.08 5.43
CA LEU A 231 -2.17 9.37 5.13
C LEU A 231 -1.83 10.83 5.39
N THR A 232 -2.79 11.76 5.38
CA THR A 232 -2.51 13.20 5.52
C THR A 232 -2.04 13.58 6.92
N LYS A 233 -2.28 12.71 7.92
CA LYS A 233 -1.85 12.89 9.30
C LYS A 233 -0.48 12.25 9.52
N PRO A 234 0.57 13.04 9.79
CA PRO A 234 1.91 12.49 10.01
C PRO A 234 1.96 11.52 11.19
N GLY A 235 2.71 10.42 11.01
CA GLY A 235 2.98 9.45 12.08
C GLY A 235 1.91 8.39 12.29
N GLU A 236 0.76 8.45 11.62
CA GLU A 236 -0.27 7.41 11.70
C GLU A 236 0.28 6.02 11.35
N LEU A 237 1.13 5.92 10.32
CA LEU A 237 1.73 4.67 9.91
C LEU A 237 2.56 4.04 11.05
N LEU A 238 3.34 4.85 11.76
CA LEU A 238 4.13 4.41 12.91
C LEU A 238 3.25 3.97 14.08
N ARG A 239 2.21 4.75 14.39
CA ARG A 239 1.23 4.44 15.44
C ARG A 239 0.52 3.11 15.18
N ILE A 240 0.12 2.86 13.93
CA ILE A 240 -0.47 1.58 13.49
C ILE A 240 0.47 0.41 13.76
N VAL A 241 1.73 0.53 13.34
CA VAL A 241 2.74 -0.54 13.53
C VAL A 241 3.02 -0.79 15.01
N ARG A 242 2.87 0.24 15.85
CA ARG A 242 2.94 0.12 17.32
C ARG A 242 1.66 -0.44 17.96
N GLY A 243 0.65 -0.77 17.17
CA GLY A 243 -0.60 -1.37 17.65
C GLY A 243 -1.65 -0.40 18.17
N GLU A 244 -1.46 0.90 17.96
CA GLU A 244 -2.47 1.89 18.36
C GLU A 244 -3.76 1.74 17.55
N ASP A 245 -4.89 2.15 18.15
CA ASP A 245 -6.18 2.18 17.48
C ASP A 245 -6.27 3.37 16.54
N VAL A 246 -5.83 3.14 15.31
CA VAL A 246 -5.73 4.13 14.25
C VAL A 246 -6.47 3.62 13.03
N GLY A 247 -7.33 4.49 12.48
CA GLY A 247 -8.11 4.14 11.31
C GLY A 247 -9.20 3.11 11.62
N THR A 248 -9.62 2.37 10.59
CA THR A 248 -10.55 1.25 10.74
C THR A 248 -9.85 -0.06 10.43
N LEU A 249 -9.94 -1.02 11.34
CA LEU A 249 -9.45 -2.39 11.15
C LEU A 249 -10.57 -3.30 10.61
N VAL A 250 -10.33 -3.98 9.50
CA VAL A 250 -11.22 -4.98 8.90
C VAL A 250 -10.57 -6.35 9.00
N VAL A 251 -11.29 -7.31 9.59
CA VAL A 251 -10.80 -8.68 9.85
C VAL A 251 -11.89 -9.72 9.60
N ASN A 252 -11.52 -10.99 9.55
CA ASN A 252 -12.47 -12.09 9.66
C ASN A 252 -12.98 -12.23 11.09
N GLY A 253 -14.21 -12.72 11.23
CA GLY A 253 -14.86 -12.96 12.52
C GLY A 253 -16.34 -12.60 12.48
N GLN A 254 -17.04 -12.89 13.56
CA GLN A 254 -18.38 -12.35 13.76
C GLN A 254 -18.26 -10.87 14.14
N ASP A 255 -19.20 -10.05 13.69
CA ASP A 255 -19.31 -8.69 14.19
C ASP A 255 -19.29 -8.75 15.71
N ALA A 256 -18.49 -7.91 16.36
CA ALA A 256 -18.82 -7.53 17.72
C ALA A 256 -20.14 -6.77 17.62
N ALA A 257 -21.24 -7.52 17.55
CA ALA A 257 -22.57 -7.00 17.35
C ALA A 257 -22.89 -6.06 18.52
N GLY A 258 -23.68 -5.04 18.21
CA GLY A 258 -24.06 -3.95 19.09
C GLY A 258 -24.46 -4.38 20.49
N ASP A 259 -23.95 -3.61 21.45
CA ASP A 259 -24.74 -3.15 22.59
C ASP A 259 -25.29 -1.75 22.26
#